data_AF-B8C2F1-F1
#
_entry.id   AF-B8C2F1-F1
#
_cell.length_a   1.000
_cell.length_b   1.000
_cell.length_c   1.000
_cell.angle_alpha   90.00
_cell.angle_beta   90.00
_cell.angle_gamma   90.00
#
_symmetry.space_group_name_H-M   'P 1'
#
loop_
_entity.id
_entity.type
_entity.pdbx_description
1 polymer ?
#
loop_
_entity_poly.entity_id
_entity_poly.type
_entity_poly.pdbx_seq_one_letter_code
_entity_poly.pdbx_strand_id
1 'polypeptide(L)'
;MATIINGKCDMCGKADGVGGHKLLKCTDCGVLVHELCYAKAPSTNSKDPFTCHACKAIGKEIEVNIPSKVGGCGEDMGKKREIMIQQTRPVECVLCSVKSGMHAMHPLYDTHGPEGRQLVLPARGVGFKRKEKRLAWVHSLCAQFICSFASTGGCVYGCFDDGAFEGDDEEDSEDEDSGKTVVQKYEIGTVVQKQFDEGLFTGKVIAFLSPYYTVKYEDDDEEDLTTKELEELIGIDGTSPPTKKQRLSHCASSQEEDNADGLVSTKWFCIAKTKKHSKMIFESRQLKCAICKADDTHSLRIPVQCAAYDKYEFHEFRKAHPKIGDRTTPVCTVAIHVGCANWQDSYARYKGKRLKMCYYYPGQTPNFEEGRYLAPVSNCFCRSHAQQVMDYRGKVAAGEDTLSDDSDTKAEKQAAEIAAKKQKNLHIEESSDEESDVASV
;
A
#
# COMPACT_ATOMS: atom_id res chain seq x y z
N MET A 1 27.60 7.02 -17.66
CA MET A 1 27.79 7.61 -16.32
C MET A 1 26.57 7.28 -15.47
N ALA A 2 26.75 6.80 -14.25
CA ALA A 2 25.62 6.55 -13.35
C ALA A 2 24.97 7.88 -12.97
N THR A 3 23.66 8.00 -13.18
CA THR A 3 22.89 9.18 -12.78
C THR A 3 22.72 9.15 -11.27
N ILE A 4 23.74 9.56 -10.51
CA ILE A 4 23.58 9.83 -9.09
C ILE A 4 22.69 11.07 -8.98
N ILE A 5 21.54 10.94 -8.33
CA ILE A 5 20.66 12.09 -8.08
C ILE A 5 21.35 12.97 -7.04
N ASN A 6 22.01 14.04 -7.48
CA ASN A 6 22.81 14.90 -6.61
C ASN A 6 22.02 15.35 -5.37
N GLY A 7 22.46 14.88 -4.19
CA GLY A 7 21.92 15.27 -2.89
C GLY A 7 20.51 14.78 -2.58
N LYS A 8 19.98 13.78 -3.30
CA LYS A 8 18.63 13.25 -3.06
C LYS A 8 18.61 11.74 -2.97
N CYS A 9 17.68 11.22 -2.18
CA CYS A 9 17.41 9.80 -2.05
C CYS A 9 16.97 9.17 -3.38
N ASP A 10 17.59 8.07 -3.77
CA ASP A 10 17.31 7.29 -5.00
C ASP A 10 15.86 6.74 -5.04
N MET A 11 15.23 6.61 -3.87
CA MET A 11 13.90 6.00 -3.72
C MET A 11 12.79 7.04 -3.69
N CYS A 12 12.78 7.96 -2.72
CA CYS A 12 11.70 8.95 -2.58
C CYS A 12 11.95 10.25 -3.36
N GLY A 13 13.19 10.48 -3.82
CA GLY A 13 13.63 11.69 -4.53
C GLY A 13 13.71 12.94 -3.65
N LYS A 14 13.69 12.81 -2.32
CA LYS A 14 13.77 13.92 -1.36
C LYS A 14 15.21 14.14 -0.88
N ALA A 15 15.51 15.36 -0.41
CA ALA A 15 16.81 15.72 0.16
C ALA A 15 16.97 15.14 1.58
N ASP A 16 18.15 15.33 2.16
CA ASP A 16 18.44 14.98 3.56
C ASP A 16 17.54 15.76 4.55
N GLY A 17 17.32 15.17 5.73
CA GLY A 17 16.55 15.75 6.84
C GLY A 17 15.04 15.83 6.65
N VAL A 18 14.51 15.46 5.47
CA VAL A 18 13.06 15.53 5.23
C VAL A 18 12.33 14.53 6.11
N GLY A 19 11.44 15.02 6.98
CA GLY A 19 10.72 14.19 7.95
C GLY A 19 11.62 13.62 9.05
N GLY A 20 12.74 14.28 9.35
CA GLY A 20 13.73 13.79 10.32
C GLY A 20 14.57 12.63 9.82
N HIS A 21 14.37 12.16 8.58
CA HIS A 21 15.13 11.04 8.03
C HIS A 21 16.51 11.47 7.56
N LYS A 22 17.52 10.73 8.02
CA LYS A 22 18.91 10.90 7.61
C LYS A 22 19.18 10.26 6.25
N LEU A 23 19.85 11.00 5.37
CA LEU A 23 20.32 10.52 4.07
C LEU A 23 21.68 9.84 4.22
N LEU A 24 21.73 8.55 3.97
CA LEU A 24 22.95 7.75 3.94
C LEU A 24 23.56 7.74 2.55
N LYS A 25 24.89 7.85 2.47
CA LYS A 25 25.67 7.69 1.24
C LYS A 25 26.51 6.43 1.32
N CYS A 26 26.33 5.52 0.37
CA CYS A 26 27.14 4.31 0.33
C CYS A 26 28.61 4.67 0.06
N THR A 27 29.53 4.20 0.90
CA THR A 27 30.98 4.45 0.77
C THR A 27 31.54 3.99 -0.56
N ASP A 28 31.05 2.86 -1.08
CA ASP A 28 31.69 2.20 -2.23
C ASP A 28 31.11 2.66 -3.57
N CYS A 29 29.79 2.89 -3.63
CA CYS A 29 29.10 3.20 -4.88
C CYS A 29 28.45 4.59 -4.90
N GLY A 30 28.38 5.28 -3.77
CA GLY A 30 27.83 6.63 -3.69
C GLY A 30 26.30 6.73 -3.80
N VAL A 31 25.56 5.60 -3.84
CA VAL A 31 24.08 5.63 -3.81
C VAL A 31 23.61 6.33 -2.54
N LEU A 32 22.60 7.20 -2.69
CA LEU A 32 22.01 7.99 -1.62
C LEU A 32 20.63 7.43 -1.26
N VAL A 33 20.38 7.12 0.00
CA VAL A 33 19.09 6.60 0.49
C VAL A 33 18.79 7.10 1.89
N HIS A 34 17.53 7.41 2.19
CA HIS A 34 17.14 7.59 3.59
C HIS A 34 17.13 6.26 4.33
N GLU A 35 17.40 6.26 5.63
CA GLU A 35 17.38 5.05 6.47
C GLU A 35 16.07 4.27 6.32
N LEU A 36 14.93 4.91 6.59
CA LEU A 36 13.62 4.28 6.45
C LEU A 36 13.29 3.91 5.01
N CYS A 37 13.68 4.74 4.02
CA CYS A 37 13.52 4.35 2.62
C CYS A 37 14.30 3.08 2.32
N TYR A 38 15.48 2.87 2.90
CA TYR A 38 16.24 1.65 2.71
C TYR A 38 15.84 0.54 3.71
N ALA A 39 14.70 0.69 4.39
CA ALA A 39 14.19 -0.19 5.42
C ALA A 39 15.23 -0.50 6.51
N LYS A 40 16.00 0.51 6.89
CA LYS A 40 16.91 0.47 8.05
C LYS A 40 16.28 1.16 9.24
N ALA A 41 16.49 0.58 10.41
CA ALA A 41 16.30 1.26 11.68
C ALA A 41 17.03 2.61 11.67
N PRO A 42 16.40 3.70 12.16
CA PRO A 42 17.06 4.97 12.36
C PRO A 42 18.32 4.80 13.22
N SER A 43 19.46 5.28 12.74
CA SER A 43 20.69 5.24 13.54
C SER A 43 20.81 6.48 14.41
N THR A 44 21.23 6.30 15.67
CA THR A 44 21.57 7.42 16.56
C THR A 44 22.92 8.05 16.20
N ASN A 45 23.82 7.30 15.56
CA ASN A 45 25.16 7.76 15.23
C ASN A 45 25.28 8.17 13.76
N SER A 46 25.54 9.45 13.52
CA SER A 46 25.66 9.96 12.16
C SER A 46 26.93 9.47 11.43
N LYS A 47 27.94 9.01 12.17
CA LYS A 47 29.31 8.78 11.69
C LYS A 47 29.59 7.39 11.13
N ASP A 48 28.70 6.43 11.33
CA ASP A 48 28.98 5.06 10.91
C ASP A 48 29.01 4.96 9.37
N PRO A 49 30.06 4.36 8.78
CA PRO A 49 30.15 4.21 7.34
C PRO A 49 29.02 3.31 6.84
N PHE A 50 28.22 3.83 5.91
CA PHE A 50 27.15 3.06 5.28
C PHE A 50 27.65 2.34 4.03
N THR A 51 27.43 1.03 3.98
CA THR A 51 27.58 0.23 2.75
C THR A 51 26.27 -0.45 2.42
N CYS A 52 25.77 -0.26 1.18
CA CYS A 52 24.49 -0.84 0.75
C CYS A 52 24.59 -2.37 0.54
N HIS A 53 23.46 -3.08 0.56
CA HIS A 53 23.42 -4.53 0.39
C HIS A 53 24.09 -5.01 -0.91
N ALA A 54 23.92 -4.25 -2.01
CA ALA A 54 24.54 -4.56 -3.30
C ALA A 54 26.08 -4.58 -3.24
N CYS A 55 26.69 -3.61 -2.57
CA CYS A 55 28.15 -3.53 -2.44
C CYS A 55 28.66 -4.54 -1.41
N LYS A 56 27.95 -4.70 -0.28
CA LYS A 56 28.27 -5.70 0.74
C LYS A 56 28.26 -7.13 0.21
N ALA A 57 27.56 -7.42 -0.89
CA ALA A 57 27.51 -8.76 -1.47
C ALA A 57 28.71 -9.10 -2.35
N ILE A 58 29.49 -8.12 -2.82
CA ILE A 58 30.59 -8.37 -3.74
C ILE A 58 31.63 -9.29 -3.09
N GLY A 59 31.99 -10.37 -3.79
CA GLY A 59 32.94 -11.37 -3.32
C GLY A 59 32.40 -12.32 -2.25
N LYS A 60 31.14 -12.20 -1.84
CA LYS A 60 30.54 -13.12 -0.87
C LYS A 60 30.11 -14.43 -1.54
N GLU A 61 30.43 -15.53 -0.86
CA GLU A 61 29.84 -16.84 -1.08
C GLU A 61 28.41 -16.86 -0.53
N ILE A 62 27.46 -17.20 -1.39
CA ILE A 62 26.03 -17.21 -1.12
C ILE A 62 25.53 -18.61 -1.42
N GLU A 63 25.08 -19.30 -0.38
CA GLU A 63 24.40 -20.57 -0.51
C GLU A 63 23.02 -20.36 -1.16
N VAL A 64 22.66 -21.19 -2.13
CA VAL A 64 21.38 -21.13 -2.84
C VAL A 64 20.75 -22.50 -3.04
N ASN A 65 19.41 -22.54 -3.11
CA ASN A 65 18.64 -23.76 -3.33
C ASN A 65 18.73 -24.25 -4.79
N ILE A 66 18.82 -25.59 -4.98
CA ILE A 66 18.69 -26.25 -6.28
C ILE A 66 17.58 -27.32 -6.21
N PRO A 67 16.47 -27.17 -6.96
CA PRO A 67 16.16 -26.05 -7.83
C PRO A 67 15.82 -24.79 -7.02
N SER A 68 16.15 -23.61 -7.56
CA SER A 68 15.70 -22.35 -6.98
C SER A 68 14.32 -22.00 -7.54
N LYS A 69 13.31 -21.93 -6.67
CA LYS A 69 11.90 -21.72 -7.06
C LYS A 69 11.22 -20.72 -6.13
N VAL A 70 10.41 -19.83 -6.72
CA VAL A 70 9.57 -18.90 -5.96
C VAL A 70 8.70 -19.65 -4.94
N GLY A 71 8.63 -19.08 -3.73
CA GLY A 71 7.92 -19.56 -2.55
C GLY A 71 8.51 -20.81 -1.90
N GLY A 72 9.71 -21.22 -2.30
CA GLY A 72 10.40 -22.34 -1.66
C GLY A 72 9.65 -23.67 -1.69
N CYS A 73 8.69 -23.88 -2.61
CA CYS A 73 7.86 -25.10 -2.60
C CYS A 73 8.38 -26.23 -3.49
N GLY A 74 7.98 -27.44 -3.10
CA GLY A 74 8.27 -28.70 -3.77
C GLY A 74 9.08 -29.62 -2.86
N GLU A 75 8.89 -30.92 -3.01
CA GLU A 75 9.51 -31.92 -2.13
C GLU A 75 11.04 -31.80 -2.09
N ASP A 76 11.68 -31.30 -3.13
CA ASP A 76 13.14 -31.20 -3.23
C ASP A 76 13.75 -29.87 -2.79
N MET A 77 12.93 -28.93 -2.31
CA MET A 77 13.43 -27.64 -1.82
C MET A 77 14.28 -27.83 -0.57
N GLY A 78 15.40 -27.10 -0.49
CA GLY A 78 16.36 -27.21 0.60
C GLY A 78 17.24 -28.48 0.58
N LYS A 79 16.83 -29.55 -0.13
CA LYS A 79 17.57 -30.83 -0.17
C LYS A 79 18.95 -30.73 -0.82
N LYS A 80 19.11 -29.84 -1.80
CA LYS A 80 20.39 -29.58 -2.48
C LYS A 80 20.67 -28.11 -2.51
N ARG A 81 21.92 -27.77 -2.22
CA ARG A 81 22.41 -26.41 -2.20
C ARG A 81 23.72 -26.30 -2.99
N GLU A 82 23.96 -25.14 -3.57
CA GLU A 82 25.24 -24.78 -4.18
C GLU A 82 25.72 -23.44 -3.63
N ILE A 83 27.02 -23.19 -3.76
CA ILE A 83 27.60 -21.89 -3.46
C ILE A 83 27.72 -21.09 -4.76
N MET A 84 27.19 -19.87 -4.75
CA MET A 84 27.38 -18.87 -5.79
C MET A 84 28.16 -17.69 -5.23
N ILE A 85 29.08 -17.11 -6.02
CA ILE A 85 29.81 -15.92 -5.63
C ILE A 85 29.26 -14.71 -6.39
N GLN A 86 28.87 -13.66 -5.67
CA GLN A 86 28.47 -12.40 -6.31
C GLN A 86 29.72 -11.62 -6.74
N GLN A 87 30.18 -11.85 -7.97
CA GLN A 87 31.43 -11.29 -8.48
C GLN A 87 31.40 -9.77 -8.64
N THR A 88 30.27 -9.21 -9.05
CA THR A 88 30.11 -7.78 -9.33
C THR A 88 28.94 -7.19 -8.59
N ARG A 89 28.90 -5.86 -8.43
CA ARG A 89 27.72 -5.19 -7.88
C ARG A 89 26.49 -5.49 -8.76
N PRO A 90 25.36 -5.92 -8.19
CA PRO A 90 24.11 -6.07 -8.94
C PRO A 90 23.58 -4.70 -9.39
N VAL A 91 23.12 -4.63 -10.63
CA VAL A 91 22.53 -3.42 -11.25
C VAL A 91 21.23 -3.70 -12.00
N GLU A 92 20.82 -4.97 -12.09
CA GLU A 92 19.60 -5.37 -12.77
C GLU A 92 18.55 -5.82 -11.75
N CYS A 93 17.40 -5.14 -11.77
CA CYS A 93 16.24 -5.52 -10.97
C CYS A 93 15.38 -6.55 -11.71
N VAL A 94 14.95 -7.60 -11.02
CA VAL A 94 14.06 -8.62 -11.59
C VAL A 94 12.59 -8.21 -11.62
N LEU A 95 12.20 -7.16 -10.88
CA LEU A 95 10.83 -6.66 -10.77
C LEU A 95 10.48 -5.57 -11.81
N CYS A 96 11.44 -5.05 -12.58
CA CYS A 96 11.19 -4.04 -13.61
C CYS A 96 12.14 -4.18 -14.81
N SER A 97 12.01 -3.29 -15.82
CA SER A 97 12.82 -3.31 -17.05
C SER A 97 13.96 -2.27 -17.08
N VAL A 98 14.22 -1.56 -15.98
CA VAL A 98 15.32 -0.59 -15.92
C VAL A 98 16.65 -1.33 -15.89
N LYS A 99 17.58 -0.90 -16.77
CA LYS A 99 18.92 -1.52 -16.94
C LYS A 99 20.06 -0.53 -16.74
N SER A 100 19.74 0.73 -16.47
CA SER A 100 20.69 1.84 -16.41
C SER A 100 20.60 2.51 -15.05
N GLY A 101 21.68 3.14 -14.63
CA GLY A 101 21.74 3.83 -13.35
C GLY A 101 22.31 2.97 -12.24
N MET A 102 22.55 3.60 -11.10
CA MET A 102 23.08 2.94 -9.93
C MET A 102 22.10 3.13 -8.79
N HIS A 103 21.32 2.08 -8.55
CA HIS A 103 20.17 2.14 -7.67
C HIS A 103 20.41 1.37 -6.38
N ALA A 104 19.62 1.70 -5.37
CA ALA A 104 19.51 0.96 -4.13
C ALA A 104 18.91 -0.42 -4.42
N MET A 105 19.56 -1.49 -3.94
CA MET A 105 19.12 -2.87 -4.19
C MET A 105 19.04 -3.68 -2.90
N HIS A 106 18.17 -4.68 -2.90
CA HIS A 106 18.13 -5.79 -1.94
C HIS A 106 18.15 -7.12 -2.69
N PRO A 107 18.66 -8.20 -2.06
CA PRO A 107 18.52 -9.54 -2.61
C PRO A 107 17.05 -9.97 -2.57
N LEU A 108 16.64 -10.80 -3.54
CA LEU A 108 15.32 -11.41 -3.58
C LEU A 108 15.45 -12.90 -3.28
N TYR A 109 14.73 -13.36 -2.27
CA TYR A 109 14.74 -14.74 -1.78
C TYR A 109 13.56 -15.52 -2.31
N ASP A 110 13.67 -16.85 -2.27
CA ASP A 110 12.61 -17.76 -2.64
C ASP A 110 11.48 -17.80 -1.60
N THR A 111 11.83 -17.88 -0.32
CA THR A 111 10.93 -17.89 0.83
C THR A 111 11.60 -17.23 2.03
N HIS A 112 10.81 -16.93 3.07
CA HIS A 112 11.31 -16.48 4.36
C HIS A 112 11.70 -17.67 5.26
N GLY A 113 12.23 -17.39 6.45
CA GLY A 113 12.62 -18.41 7.42
C GLY A 113 14.01 -19.03 7.17
N PRO A 114 14.39 -20.04 7.97
CA PRO A 114 15.75 -20.58 8.01
C PRO A 114 16.17 -21.31 6.72
N GLU A 115 15.20 -21.80 5.95
CA GLU A 115 15.42 -22.48 4.66
C GLU A 115 15.38 -21.52 3.46
N GLY A 116 14.97 -20.27 3.69
CA GLY A 116 14.95 -19.22 2.68
C GLY A 116 16.35 -18.96 2.12
N ARG A 117 16.48 -18.97 0.80
CA ARG A 117 17.73 -18.65 0.11
C ARG A 117 17.51 -17.63 -1.00
N GLN A 118 18.58 -16.94 -1.38
CA GLN A 118 18.50 -15.99 -2.49
C GLN A 118 18.09 -16.74 -3.77
N LEU A 119 17.09 -16.20 -4.46
CA LEU A 119 16.55 -16.79 -5.67
C LEU A 119 17.61 -16.73 -6.79
N VAL A 120 17.72 -17.82 -7.55
CA VAL A 120 18.65 -17.94 -8.68
C VAL A 120 17.89 -17.85 -9.98
N LEU A 121 18.30 -16.91 -10.83
CA LEU A 121 17.81 -16.83 -12.20
C LEU A 121 18.58 -17.83 -13.06
N PRO A 122 17.89 -18.71 -13.81
CA PRO A 122 18.57 -19.62 -14.71
C PRO A 122 19.21 -18.84 -15.85
N ALA A 123 20.24 -19.44 -16.46
CA ALA A 123 20.76 -18.92 -17.71
C ALA A 123 19.64 -18.88 -18.77
N ARG A 124 19.51 -17.76 -19.49
CA ARG A 124 18.44 -17.56 -20.49
C ARG A 124 18.96 -16.84 -21.73
N GLY A 125 18.32 -17.06 -22.87
CA GLY A 125 18.67 -16.43 -24.15
C GLY A 125 19.62 -17.29 -24.99
N VAL A 126 19.84 -16.85 -26.23
CA VAL A 126 20.68 -17.55 -27.22
C VAL A 126 21.79 -16.63 -27.75
N GLY A 127 22.94 -17.22 -28.10
CA GLY A 127 24.10 -16.51 -28.64
C GLY A 127 24.59 -15.36 -27.75
N PHE A 128 24.90 -14.22 -28.36
CA PHE A 128 25.40 -13.02 -27.68
C PHE A 128 24.40 -12.36 -26.70
N LYS A 129 23.14 -12.79 -26.70
CA LYS A 129 22.11 -12.31 -25.76
C LYS A 129 21.90 -13.25 -24.57
N ARG A 130 22.75 -14.27 -24.44
CA ARG A 130 22.69 -15.21 -23.31
C ARG A 130 23.05 -14.48 -22.03
N LYS A 131 22.12 -14.51 -21.08
CA LYS A 131 22.37 -14.16 -19.68
C LYS A 131 22.83 -15.40 -18.94
N GLU A 132 23.89 -15.24 -18.18
CA GLU A 132 24.40 -16.29 -17.30
C GLU A 132 23.46 -16.52 -16.11
N LYS A 133 23.62 -17.69 -15.49
CA LYS A 133 22.99 -18.01 -14.22
C LYS A 133 23.46 -17.00 -13.17
N ARG A 134 22.54 -16.40 -12.43
CA ARG A 134 22.87 -15.28 -11.54
C ARG A 134 21.86 -15.14 -10.41
N LEU A 135 22.30 -14.52 -9.31
CA LEU A 135 21.46 -14.20 -8.17
C LEU A 135 20.40 -13.16 -8.54
N ALA A 136 19.19 -13.31 -7.99
CA ALA A 136 18.09 -12.40 -8.18
C ALA A 136 18.22 -11.20 -7.24
N TRP A 137 18.10 -10.00 -7.82
CA TRP A 137 18.18 -8.75 -7.10
C TRP A 137 17.02 -7.84 -7.49
N VAL A 138 16.60 -7.00 -6.56
CA VAL A 138 15.51 -6.05 -6.76
C VAL A 138 15.94 -4.66 -6.37
N HIS A 139 15.48 -3.66 -7.11
CA HIS A 139 15.56 -2.30 -6.63
C HIS A 139 14.75 -2.20 -5.33
N SER A 140 15.31 -1.62 -4.29
CA SER A 140 14.64 -1.45 -2.99
C SER A 140 13.28 -0.76 -3.16
N LEU A 141 13.23 0.29 -3.99
CA LEU A 141 11.99 0.99 -4.31
C LEU A 141 10.97 0.06 -4.99
N CYS A 142 11.37 -0.78 -5.95
CA CYS A 142 10.40 -1.66 -6.61
C CYS A 142 9.77 -2.63 -5.61
N ALA A 143 10.58 -3.24 -4.75
CA ALA A 143 10.11 -4.23 -3.78
C ALA A 143 9.21 -3.58 -2.70
N GLN A 144 9.67 -2.50 -2.07
CA GLN A 144 8.89 -1.80 -1.05
C GLN A 144 7.62 -1.17 -1.61
N PHE A 145 7.69 -0.62 -2.81
CA PHE A 145 6.51 -0.05 -3.45
C PHE A 145 5.47 -1.13 -3.73
N ILE A 146 5.86 -2.27 -4.32
CA ILE A 146 4.92 -3.38 -4.55
C ILE A 146 4.33 -3.87 -3.22
N CYS A 147 5.16 -3.94 -2.17
CA CYS A 147 4.75 -4.31 -0.82
C CYS A 147 3.72 -3.34 -0.22
N SER A 148 3.86 -2.04 -0.42
CA SER A 148 2.99 -1.01 0.17
C SER A 148 1.91 -0.47 -0.76
N PHE A 149 1.82 -0.99 -1.98
CA PHE A 149 0.80 -0.56 -2.94
C PHE A 149 -0.45 -1.41 -2.78
N ALA A 150 -1.60 -0.77 -2.53
CA ALA A 150 -2.80 -1.46 -2.08
C ALA A 150 -3.24 -2.64 -2.95
N SER A 151 -3.14 -2.54 -4.28
CA SER A 151 -3.56 -3.60 -5.20
C SER A 151 -2.54 -4.73 -5.38
N THR A 152 -1.29 -4.55 -4.92
CA THR A 152 -0.22 -5.55 -5.05
C THR A 152 0.43 -5.89 -3.71
N GLY A 153 -0.11 -5.37 -2.60
CA GLY A 153 0.39 -5.60 -1.25
C GLY A 153 0.50 -7.10 -0.97
N GLY A 154 1.59 -7.49 -0.32
CA GLY A 154 1.89 -8.90 -0.05
C GLY A 154 2.44 -9.70 -1.23
N CYS A 155 2.38 -9.23 -2.49
CA CYS A 155 3.05 -9.92 -3.61
C CYS A 155 4.57 -10.04 -3.42
N VAL A 156 5.15 -9.02 -2.78
CA VAL A 156 6.54 -8.97 -2.34
C VAL A 156 6.51 -8.45 -0.92
N TYR A 157 7.29 -9.05 -0.03
CA TYR A 157 7.34 -8.68 1.38
C TYR A 157 8.78 -8.67 1.90
N GLY A 158 9.04 -7.82 2.89
CA GLY A 158 10.34 -7.71 3.54
C GLY A 158 10.49 -8.74 4.66
N CYS A 159 11.70 -9.26 4.84
CA CYS A 159 12.04 -10.13 5.96
C CYS A 159 13.11 -9.46 6.83
N PHE A 160 13.08 -9.78 8.11
CA PHE A 160 14.01 -9.28 9.11
C PHE A 160 15.36 -9.98 9.07
N ASP A 161 16.27 -9.53 9.94
CA ASP A 161 17.65 -10.01 9.96
C ASP A 161 17.78 -11.50 10.31
N ASP A 162 16.84 -12.01 11.10
CA ASP A 162 16.66 -13.41 11.51
C ASP A 162 15.86 -14.24 10.47
N GLY A 163 15.32 -13.57 9.45
CA GLY A 163 14.51 -14.17 8.41
C GLY A 163 13.04 -14.33 8.74
N ALA A 164 12.57 -13.82 9.89
CA ALA A 164 11.16 -13.77 10.22
C ALA A 164 10.40 -12.79 9.32
N PHE A 165 9.09 -13.02 9.21
CA PHE A 165 8.13 -12.18 8.52
C PHE A 165 6.89 -12.03 9.40
N GLU A 166 6.46 -10.80 9.69
CA GLU A 166 5.33 -10.51 10.58
C GLU A 166 3.95 -10.88 10.02
N GLY A 167 3.86 -11.34 8.78
CA GLY A 167 2.58 -11.67 8.15
C GLY A 167 2.30 -13.17 8.02
N ASP A 168 3.06 -14.03 8.72
CA ASP A 168 2.87 -15.49 8.69
C ASP A 168 1.99 -16.02 9.83
N ASP A 169 1.21 -15.14 10.46
CA ASP A 169 0.19 -15.52 11.45
C ASP A 169 -0.95 -16.28 10.75
N GLU A 170 -0.71 -17.57 10.50
CA GLU A 170 -1.58 -18.76 10.52
C GLU A 170 -3.10 -18.60 10.20
N GLU A 171 -3.53 -17.67 9.35
CA GLU A 171 -4.91 -17.60 8.85
C GLU A 171 -5.15 -18.47 7.59
N ASP A 172 -4.16 -19.24 7.15
CA ASP A 172 -4.38 -20.36 6.21
C ASP A 172 -4.77 -21.64 7.01
N SER A 173 -5.69 -21.51 7.98
CA SER A 173 -6.47 -22.68 8.41
C SER A 173 -7.23 -23.18 7.18
N GLU A 174 -6.91 -24.38 6.75
CA GLU A 174 -7.40 -25.03 5.53
C GLU A 174 -8.93 -25.11 5.51
N ASP A 175 -9.60 -24.01 5.13
CA ASP A 175 -10.94 -24.10 4.59
C ASP A 175 -10.79 -24.73 3.20
N GLU A 176 -11.00 -26.06 3.17
CA GLU A 176 -11.37 -26.83 1.99
C GLU A 176 -12.69 -26.30 1.38
N ASP A 177 -12.81 -25.01 1.10
CA ASP A 177 -13.98 -24.46 0.41
C ASP A 177 -13.80 -24.60 -1.10
N SER A 178 -14.14 -25.81 -1.52
CA SER A 178 -14.41 -26.28 -2.87
C SER A 178 -15.40 -25.39 -3.63
N GLY A 179 -15.00 -24.20 -4.06
CA GLY A 179 -15.63 -23.49 -5.19
C GLY A 179 -17.15 -23.34 -5.13
N LYS A 180 -17.75 -23.26 -3.93
CA LYS A 180 -19.15 -22.91 -3.80
C LYS A 180 -19.24 -21.39 -3.90
N THR A 181 -19.91 -20.91 -4.93
CA THR A 181 -20.50 -19.57 -4.91
C THR A 181 -21.27 -19.43 -3.60
N VAL A 182 -20.75 -18.60 -2.68
CA VAL A 182 -21.43 -18.30 -1.42
C VAL A 182 -22.74 -17.62 -1.79
N VAL A 183 -23.82 -18.38 -1.68
CA VAL A 183 -25.19 -17.93 -1.93
C VAL A 183 -25.54 -16.93 -0.82
N GLN A 184 -26.19 -15.84 -1.19
CA GLN A 184 -26.72 -14.86 -0.24
C GLN A 184 -27.61 -15.58 0.78
N LYS A 185 -27.18 -15.63 2.04
CA LYS A 185 -27.87 -16.26 3.17
C LYS A 185 -28.85 -15.30 3.85
N TYR A 186 -28.53 -14.01 3.87
CA TYR A 186 -29.33 -12.97 4.54
C TYR A 186 -29.86 -11.95 3.53
N GLU A 187 -31.12 -11.56 3.70
CA GLU A 187 -31.77 -10.60 2.79
C GLU A 187 -31.33 -9.16 3.09
N ILE A 188 -31.28 -8.34 2.04
CA ILE A 188 -31.15 -6.88 2.20
C ILE A 188 -32.32 -6.40 3.05
N GLY A 189 -32.01 -5.64 4.11
CA GLY A 189 -32.94 -5.19 5.14
C GLY A 189 -32.84 -5.98 6.45
N THR A 190 -32.05 -7.06 6.51
CA THR A 190 -31.77 -7.79 7.74
C THR A 190 -31.16 -6.84 8.77
N VAL A 191 -31.74 -6.79 9.97
CA VAL A 191 -31.32 -5.93 11.07
C VAL A 191 -30.25 -6.65 11.88
N VAL A 192 -29.20 -5.92 12.26
CA VAL A 192 -28.12 -6.40 13.10
C VAL A 192 -27.89 -5.42 14.25
N GLN A 193 -27.30 -5.88 15.35
CA GLN A 193 -26.89 -4.99 16.45
C GLN A 193 -25.41 -5.20 16.75
N LYS A 194 -24.67 -4.11 16.92
CA LYS A 194 -23.24 -4.13 17.26
C LYS A 194 -22.97 -3.18 18.41
N GLN A 195 -22.25 -3.68 19.41
CA GLN A 195 -21.82 -2.87 20.56
C GLN A 195 -20.49 -2.19 20.19
N PHE A 196 -20.50 -0.86 20.20
CA PHE A 196 -19.32 -0.01 20.10
C PHE A 196 -19.01 0.60 21.48
N ASP A 197 -17.88 1.31 21.59
CA ASP A 197 -17.47 1.98 22.83
C ASP A 197 -18.49 3.03 23.28
N GLU A 198 -19.23 3.62 22.34
CA GLU A 198 -20.22 4.67 22.58
C GLU A 198 -21.64 4.14 22.84
N GLY A 199 -21.89 2.85 22.63
CA GLY A 199 -23.23 2.26 22.81
C GLY A 199 -23.54 1.09 21.91
N LEU A 200 -24.77 0.59 21.99
CA LEU A 200 -25.31 -0.44 21.09
C LEU A 200 -25.95 0.26 19.90
N PHE A 201 -25.50 -0.07 18.69
CA PHE A 201 -26.00 0.53 17.45
C PHE A 201 -26.74 -0.52 16.64
N THR A 202 -27.84 -0.09 16.02
CA THR A 202 -28.64 -0.93 15.13
C THR A 202 -28.23 -0.66 13.69
N GLY A 203 -27.88 -1.70 12.95
CA GLY A 203 -27.54 -1.64 11.53
C GLY A 203 -28.53 -2.41 10.67
N LYS A 204 -28.55 -2.11 9.36
CA LYS A 204 -29.31 -2.86 8.36
C LYS A 204 -28.41 -3.25 7.19
N VAL A 205 -28.52 -4.49 6.73
CA VAL A 205 -27.88 -4.94 5.50
C VAL A 205 -28.46 -4.15 4.32
N ILE A 206 -27.63 -3.42 3.58
CA ILE A 206 -28.04 -2.61 2.42
C ILE A 206 -27.58 -3.21 1.09
N ALA A 207 -26.52 -4.03 1.08
CA ALA A 207 -26.02 -4.68 -0.12
C ALA A 207 -25.39 -6.05 0.19
N PHE A 208 -25.34 -6.93 -0.80
CA PHE A 208 -24.54 -8.15 -0.77
C PHE A 208 -23.71 -8.25 -2.04
N LEU A 209 -22.40 -8.26 -1.87
CA LEU A 209 -21.43 -8.50 -2.94
C LEU A 209 -20.52 -9.64 -2.49
N SER A 210 -20.90 -10.86 -2.88
CA SER A 210 -20.25 -12.11 -2.45
C SER A 210 -18.72 -11.98 -2.41
N PRO A 211 -18.07 -12.26 -1.25
CA PRO A 211 -18.63 -12.88 -0.04
C PRO A 211 -19.13 -11.92 1.06
N TYR A 212 -19.27 -10.61 0.80
CA TYR A 212 -19.50 -9.59 1.83
C TYR A 212 -20.92 -9.00 1.81
N TYR A 213 -21.40 -8.61 3.00
CA TYR A 213 -22.62 -7.83 3.23
C TYR A 213 -22.25 -6.42 3.68
N THR A 214 -22.77 -5.39 3.02
CA THR A 214 -22.63 -4.01 3.49
C THR A 214 -23.77 -3.72 4.46
N VAL A 215 -23.44 -3.35 5.70
CA VAL A 215 -24.37 -2.94 6.74
C VAL A 215 -24.26 -1.43 6.93
N LYS A 216 -25.39 -0.74 6.98
CA LYS A 216 -25.49 0.67 7.31
C LYS A 216 -26.09 0.86 8.70
N TYR A 217 -25.41 1.60 9.56
CA TYR A 217 -25.81 1.91 10.93
C TYR A 217 -26.67 3.20 11.01
N GLU A 218 -27.27 3.45 12.16
CA GLU A 218 -28.18 4.59 12.41
C GLU A 218 -27.50 5.96 12.37
N ASP A 219 -26.17 6.00 12.50
CA ASP A 219 -25.29 7.18 12.39
C ASP A 219 -24.82 7.45 10.95
N ASP A 220 -25.38 6.75 9.98
CA ASP A 220 -25.01 6.75 8.56
C ASP A 220 -23.67 6.10 8.22
N ASP A 221 -22.96 5.47 9.17
CA ASP A 221 -21.74 4.72 8.89
C ASP A 221 -22.03 3.37 8.20
N GLU A 222 -21.10 2.93 7.36
CA GLU A 222 -21.20 1.69 6.59
C GLU A 222 -19.99 0.78 6.84
N GLU A 223 -20.26 -0.53 7.00
CA GLU A 223 -19.24 -1.55 7.22
C GLU A 223 -19.52 -2.78 6.34
N ASP A 224 -18.47 -3.36 5.74
CA ASP A 224 -18.56 -4.61 5.00
C ASP A 224 -18.23 -5.80 5.92
N LEU A 225 -19.19 -6.72 6.09
CA LEU A 225 -19.10 -7.88 6.98
C LEU A 225 -19.15 -9.19 6.19
N THR A 226 -18.41 -10.20 6.63
CA THR A 226 -18.56 -11.58 6.16
C THR A 226 -19.86 -12.22 6.68
N THR A 227 -20.30 -13.33 6.07
CA THR A 227 -21.48 -14.08 6.56
C THR A 227 -21.37 -14.46 8.05
N LYS A 228 -20.16 -14.81 8.52
CA LYS A 228 -19.91 -15.22 9.90
C LYS A 228 -19.99 -14.04 10.87
N GLU A 229 -19.37 -12.91 10.52
CA GLU A 229 -19.47 -11.70 11.34
C GLU A 229 -20.92 -11.21 11.40
N LEU A 230 -21.66 -11.25 10.29
CA LEU A 230 -23.07 -10.87 10.27
C LEU A 230 -23.92 -11.78 11.17
N GLU A 231 -23.66 -13.09 11.18
CA GLU A 231 -24.32 -14.08 12.04
C GLU A 231 -24.17 -13.77 13.53
N GLU A 232 -22.99 -13.34 13.95
CA GLU A 232 -22.70 -12.97 15.33
C GLU A 232 -23.51 -11.75 15.79
N LEU A 233 -23.93 -10.89 14.86
CA LEU A 233 -24.70 -9.67 15.14
C LEU A 233 -26.23 -9.83 15.03
N ILE A 234 -26.72 -10.90 14.40
CA ILE A 234 -28.16 -11.20 14.25
C ILE A 234 -28.76 -11.82 15.54
N GLY A 235 -27.91 -12.31 16.45
CA GLY A 235 -28.32 -13.08 17.64
C GLY A 235 -28.33 -12.33 18.98
N ILE A 236 -28.14 -11.01 19.00
CA ILE A 236 -28.13 -10.24 20.26
C ILE A 236 -29.57 -9.94 20.71
N ASP A 237 -30.25 -10.94 21.28
CA ASP A 237 -31.46 -10.71 22.07
C ASP A 237 -31.05 -9.99 23.37
N GLY A 238 -31.49 -8.74 23.53
CA GLY A 238 -31.03 -7.74 24.51
C GLY A 238 -31.17 -8.08 26.01
N THR A 239 -30.65 -9.22 26.46
CA THR A 239 -30.51 -9.57 27.88
C THR A 239 -29.19 -10.27 28.15
N SER A 240 -28.31 -9.55 28.88
CA SER A 240 -27.05 -9.96 29.55
C SER A 240 -25.74 -9.65 28.79
N PRO A 241 -24.74 -9.02 29.44
CA PRO A 241 -23.46 -8.68 28.80
C PRO A 241 -22.48 -9.85 28.87
N PRO A 242 -21.87 -10.29 27.76
CA PRO A 242 -20.65 -11.05 27.79
C PRO A 242 -19.46 -10.14 27.48
N THR A 243 -18.57 -10.02 28.47
CA THR A 243 -17.19 -9.60 28.29
C THR A 243 -16.48 -10.59 27.37
N LYS A 244 -16.24 -10.21 26.12
CA LYS A 244 -15.16 -10.74 25.28
C LYS A 244 -14.83 -9.71 24.20
N LYS A 245 -13.60 -9.21 24.23
CA LYS A 245 -13.00 -8.35 23.21
C LYS A 245 -13.10 -9.04 21.85
N GLN A 246 -13.94 -8.52 20.96
CA GLN A 246 -13.91 -8.85 19.54
C GLN A 246 -12.99 -7.86 18.83
N ARG A 247 -11.99 -8.43 18.17
CA ARG A 247 -10.98 -7.77 17.34
C ARG A 247 -11.63 -7.40 16.01
N LEU A 248 -11.77 -6.10 15.73
CA LEU A 248 -12.08 -5.58 14.40
C LEU A 248 -10.89 -5.84 13.46
N SER A 249 -11.18 -6.38 12.27
CA SER A 249 -10.24 -6.62 11.18
C SER A 249 -9.85 -5.31 10.47
N HIS A 250 -9.15 -4.44 11.20
CA HIS A 250 -8.48 -3.28 10.61
C HIS A 250 -7.14 -3.71 9.98
N CYS A 251 -7.07 -3.62 8.65
CA CYS A 251 -5.80 -3.53 7.92
C CYS A 251 -5.18 -2.14 8.13
N ALA A 252 -4.82 -1.86 9.38
CA ALA A 252 -3.92 -0.82 9.89
C ALA A 252 -4.07 -0.81 11.43
N SER A 253 -3.22 -1.60 12.09
CA SER A 253 -2.70 -1.46 13.47
C SER A 253 -3.65 -1.04 14.62
N SER A 254 -3.68 -1.86 15.67
CA SER A 254 -3.60 -1.38 17.07
C SER A 254 -2.99 -2.48 17.95
N GLN A 255 -1.76 -2.28 18.41
CA GLN A 255 -1.45 -1.99 19.83
C GLN A 255 -1.82 -3.13 20.78
N GLU A 256 -0.86 -4.06 20.92
CA GLU A 256 -0.56 -4.62 22.24
C GLU A 256 0.58 -3.78 22.81
N GLU A 257 0.31 -3.17 23.97
CA GLU A 257 1.35 -2.63 24.84
C GLU A 257 2.17 -3.81 25.36
N ASP A 258 3.30 -4.10 24.72
CA ASP A 258 4.51 -4.60 25.37
C ASP A 258 5.69 -4.55 24.38
N ASN A 259 6.68 -3.72 24.73
CA ASN A 259 7.96 -3.42 24.05
C ASN A 259 7.94 -2.49 22.83
N ALA A 260 7.94 -1.20 23.13
CA ALA A 260 8.41 -0.13 22.25
C ALA A 260 9.94 -0.19 22.01
N ASP A 261 10.47 -1.32 21.53
CA ASP A 261 11.90 -1.45 21.25
C ASP A 261 12.16 -2.36 20.03
N GLY A 262 12.26 -1.76 18.85
CA GLY A 262 12.85 -2.39 17.67
C GLY A 262 12.12 -2.12 16.36
N LEU A 263 12.36 -0.97 15.72
CA LEU A 263 12.12 -0.87 14.28
C LEU A 263 13.11 -1.82 13.58
N VAL A 264 12.67 -3.03 13.21
CA VAL A 264 13.57 -4.05 12.68
C VAL A 264 13.92 -3.74 11.23
N SER A 265 15.21 -3.88 10.86
CA SER A 265 15.66 -3.60 9.50
C SER A 265 15.24 -4.73 8.55
N THR A 266 14.74 -4.39 7.36
CA THR A 266 14.54 -5.39 6.30
C THR A 266 15.89 -5.77 5.70
N LYS A 267 16.23 -7.05 5.75
CA LYS A 267 17.51 -7.57 5.22
C LYS A 267 17.40 -8.04 3.77
N TRP A 268 16.25 -8.61 3.42
CA TRP A 268 15.93 -9.08 2.07
C TRP A 268 14.43 -9.04 1.81
N PHE A 269 14.06 -9.24 0.55
CA PHE A 269 12.66 -9.40 0.15
C PHE A 269 12.41 -10.81 -0.32
N CYS A 270 11.18 -11.26 -0.17
CA CYS A 270 10.67 -12.51 -0.73
C CYS A 270 9.52 -12.20 -1.69
N ILE A 271 9.32 -13.07 -2.68
CA ILE A 271 8.14 -13.02 -3.55
C ILE A 271 7.14 -14.06 -3.07
N ALA A 272 5.91 -13.62 -2.79
CA ALA A 272 4.90 -14.47 -2.18
C ALA A 272 4.41 -15.57 -3.12
N LYS A 273 3.96 -16.67 -2.49
CA LYS A 273 3.38 -17.81 -3.19
C LYS A 273 2.07 -18.33 -2.56
N THR A 274 1.57 -17.69 -1.50
CA THR A 274 0.23 -18.05 -0.98
C THR A 274 -0.82 -17.97 -2.09
N LYS A 275 -1.90 -18.74 -2.00
CA LYS A 275 -2.90 -18.88 -3.08
C LYS A 275 -3.40 -17.51 -3.57
N LYS A 276 -3.71 -16.61 -2.63
CA LYS A 276 -4.12 -15.21 -2.89
C LYS A 276 -3.06 -14.42 -3.67
N HIS A 277 -1.84 -14.34 -3.16
CA HIS A 277 -0.79 -13.52 -3.76
C HIS A 277 -0.25 -14.11 -5.07
N SER A 278 -0.18 -15.44 -5.18
CA SER A 278 0.18 -16.12 -6.45
C SER A 278 -0.77 -15.74 -7.58
N LYS A 279 -2.08 -15.71 -7.31
CA LYS A 279 -3.10 -15.28 -8.29
C LYS A 279 -2.91 -13.80 -8.66
N MET A 280 -2.73 -12.94 -7.67
CA MET A 280 -2.51 -11.49 -7.89
C MET A 280 -1.24 -11.21 -8.72
N ILE A 281 -0.13 -11.92 -8.44
CA ILE A 281 1.11 -11.84 -9.23
C ILE A 281 0.86 -12.30 -10.68
N PHE A 282 0.15 -13.42 -10.85
CA PHE A 282 -0.17 -13.95 -12.18
C PHE A 282 -1.00 -12.96 -12.99
N GLU A 283 -2.06 -12.40 -12.40
CA GLU A 283 -2.94 -11.39 -13.03
C GLU A 283 -2.17 -10.12 -13.37
N SER A 284 -1.35 -9.63 -12.44
CA SER A 284 -0.50 -8.45 -12.67
C SER A 284 0.43 -8.66 -13.86
N ARG A 285 1.01 -9.86 -14.02
CA ARG A 285 1.90 -10.19 -15.15
C ARG A 285 1.21 -10.32 -16.51
N GLN A 286 -0.13 -10.35 -16.56
CA GLN A 286 -0.88 -10.23 -17.82
C GLN A 286 -0.97 -8.78 -18.30
N LEU A 287 -0.73 -7.81 -17.42
CA LEU A 287 -0.78 -6.40 -17.77
C LEU A 287 0.52 -5.97 -18.47
N LYS A 288 0.40 -5.05 -19.44
CA LYS A 288 1.56 -4.51 -20.16
C LYS A 288 1.98 -3.17 -19.59
N CYS A 289 3.21 -3.07 -19.09
CA CYS A 289 3.77 -1.81 -18.64
C CYS A 289 3.73 -0.75 -19.75
N ALA A 290 3.08 0.39 -19.48
CA ALA A 290 2.89 1.45 -20.47
C ALA A 290 4.18 2.10 -20.96
N ILE A 291 5.29 1.96 -20.20
CA ILE A 291 6.59 2.58 -20.50
C ILE A 291 7.48 1.65 -21.32
N CYS A 292 7.76 0.44 -20.80
CA CYS A 292 8.70 -0.47 -21.45
C CYS A 292 8.03 -1.46 -22.41
N LYS A 293 6.70 -1.61 -22.36
CA LYS A 293 5.90 -2.53 -23.18
C LYS A 293 6.36 -4.00 -23.12
N ALA A 294 7.11 -4.36 -22.08
CA ALA A 294 7.64 -5.71 -21.92
C ALA A 294 6.50 -6.72 -21.71
N ASP A 295 6.73 -7.94 -22.19
CA ASP A 295 5.92 -9.10 -21.86
C ASP A 295 6.45 -9.73 -20.56
N ASP A 296 5.58 -9.80 -19.56
CA ASP A 296 5.91 -10.18 -18.20
C ASP A 296 5.45 -11.60 -17.84
N THR A 297 4.75 -12.30 -18.74
CA THR A 297 4.17 -13.64 -18.51
C THR A 297 5.22 -14.67 -18.05
N HIS A 298 6.45 -14.58 -18.56
CA HIS A 298 7.55 -15.48 -18.21
C HIS A 298 8.69 -14.81 -17.43
N SER A 299 8.40 -13.71 -16.76
CA SER A 299 9.37 -12.93 -15.98
C SER A 299 9.00 -12.85 -14.50
N LEU A 300 9.88 -12.27 -13.69
CA LEU A 300 9.57 -11.94 -12.30
C LEU A 300 8.96 -10.55 -12.14
N ARG A 301 8.85 -9.77 -13.21
CA ARG A 301 8.37 -8.39 -13.15
C ARG A 301 6.91 -8.35 -12.70
N ILE A 302 6.57 -7.30 -11.96
CA ILE A 302 5.23 -7.07 -11.44
C ILE A 302 4.89 -5.61 -11.73
N PRO A 303 4.04 -5.33 -12.72
CA PRO A 303 3.54 -3.99 -12.94
C PRO A 303 2.47 -3.65 -11.88
N VAL A 304 2.42 -2.38 -11.49
CA VAL A 304 1.36 -1.82 -10.63
C VAL A 304 0.38 -1.03 -11.49
N GLN A 305 -0.88 -0.96 -11.09
CA GLN A 305 -1.87 -0.13 -11.78
C GLN A 305 -1.77 1.34 -11.36
N CYS A 306 -2.34 2.22 -12.19
CA CYS A 306 -2.38 3.64 -11.93
C CYS A 306 -3.34 3.92 -10.76
N ALA A 307 -2.89 4.66 -9.75
CA ALA A 307 -3.68 4.97 -8.55
C ALA A 307 -4.78 6.02 -8.78
N ALA A 308 -4.89 6.60 -9.97
CA ALA A 308 -5.90 7.63 -10.24
C ALA A 308 -7.31 7.05 -10.15
N TYR A 309 -8.17 7.71 -9.37
CA TYR A 309 -9.51 7.29 -9.01
C TYR A 309 -9.59 6.00 -8.19
N ASP A 310 -8.44 5.49 -7.72
CA ASP A 310 -8.41 4.37 -6.79
C ASP A 310 -8.88 4.83 -5.40
N LYS A 311 -9.50 3.94 -4.63
CA LYS A 311 -9.94 4.27 -3.27
C LYS A 311 -8.78 4.62 -2.35
N TYR A 312 -7.58 4.08 -2.62
CA TYR A 312 -6.32 4.36 -1.92
C TYR A 312 -5.45 5.43 -2.60
N GLU A 313 -6.02 6.19 -3.55
CA GLU A 313 -5.36 7.39 -4.05
C GLU A 313 -5.16 8.41 -2.91
N PHE A 314 -3.98 9.02 -2.84
CA PHE A 314 -3.72 10.09 -1.89
C PHE A 314 -4.72 11.23 -2.08
N HIS A 315 -5.35 11.62 -0.99
CA HIS A 315 -6.41 12.62 -0.98
C HIS A 315 -5.99 13.94 -1.66
N GLU A 316 -4.73 14.37 -1.48
CA GLU A 316 -4.19 15.56 -2.13
C GLU A 316 -4.06 15.46 -3.66
N PHE A 317 -4.02 14.25 -4.22
CA PHE A 317 -3.89 14.01 -5.66
C PHE A 317 -5.25 13.82 -6.33
N ARG A 318 -6.26 13.34 -5.59
CA ARG A 318 -7.62 13.18 -6.11
C ARG A 318 -8.20 14.49 -6.64
N LYS A 319 -7.86 15.63 -6.00
CA LYS A 319 -8.26 16.98 -6.44
C LYS A 319 -7.64 17.41 -7.78
N ALA A 320 -6.54 16.77 -8.21
CA ALA A 320 -5.88 17.07 -9.47
C ALA A 320 -6.62 16.49 -10.69
N HIS A 321 -7.47 15.48 -10.47
CA HIS A 321 -8.15 14.76 -11.52
C HIS A 321 -9.50 15.42 -11.82
N PRO A 322 -9.88 15.57 -13.11
CA PRO A 322 -11.19 16.12 -13.45
C PRO A 322 -12.29 15.24 -12.85
N LYS A 323 -13.29 15.87 -12.21
CA LYS A 323 -14.53 15.21 -11.80
C LYS A 323 -15.27 14.81 -13.09
N ILE A 324 -15.39 13.52 -13.37
CA ILE A 324 -16.08 13.03 -14.58
C ILE A 324 -17.54 12.71 -14.23
N GLY A 325 -18.35 13.74 -14.00
CA GLY A 325 -19.80 13.61 -13.78
C GLY A 325 -20.23 12.68 -12.63
N ASP A 326 -21.54 12.52 -12.47
CA ASP A 326 -22.20 11.77 -11.39
C ASP A 326 -22.16 10.23 -11.58
N ARG A 327 -21.05 9.72 -12.13
CA ARG A 327 -20.83 8.28 -12.30
C ARG A 327 -19.51 7.90 -11.66
N THR A 328 -19.55 6.82 -10.88
CA THR A 328 -18.38 6.09 -10.38
C THR A 328 -17.34 5.98 -11.48
N THR A 329 -16.32 6.84 -11.43
CA THR A 329 -15.32 6.90 -12.50
C THR A 329 -14.53 5.60 -12.42
N PRO A 330 -14.40 4.83 -13.52
CA PRO A 330 -13.66 3.58 -13.48
C PRO A 330 -12.20 3.88 -13.14
N VAL A 331 -11.67 3.14 -12.15
CA VAL A 331 -10.26 3.22 -11.74
C VAL A 331 -9.35 3.11 -12.97
N CYS A 332 -8.28 3.90 -13.01
CA CYS A 332 -7.36 3.86 -14.14
C CYS A 332 -6.60 2.52 -14.20
N THR A 333 -6.86 1.73 -15.24
CA THR A 333 -6.26 0.39 -15.38
C THR A 333 -4.86 0.37 -16.01
N VAL A 334 -4.27 1.53 -16.29
CA VAL A 334 -2.95 1.62 -16.93
C VAL A 334 -1.88 1.04 -16.01
N ALA A 335 -1.24 -0.03 -16.46
CA ALA A 335 -0.21 -0.72 -15.70
C ALA A 335 1.20 -0.20 -16.00
N ILE A 336 2.06 -0.14 -14.99
CA ILE A 336 3.41 0.42 -15.09
C ILE A 336 4.35 -0.30 -14.12
N HIS A 337 5.57 -0.58 -14.56
CA HIS A 337 6.63 -0.99 -13.63
C HIS A 337 7.13 0.20 -12.82
N VAL A 338 7.18 0.05 -11.49
CA VAL A 338 7.67 1.09 -10.56
C VAL A 338 9.02 1.67 -11.00
N GLY A 339 10.01 0.81 -11.29
CA GLY A 339 11.32 1.29 -11.73
C GLY A 339 11.27 2.06 -13.05
N CYS A 340 10.42 1.65 -14.00
CA CYS A 340 10.27 2.37 -15.27
C CYS A 340 9.67 3.76 -15.05
N ALA A 341 8.66 3.87 -14.20
CA ALA A 341 8.05 5.15 -13.83
C ALA A 341 9.01 6.05 -13.04
N ASN A 342 9.89 5.47 -12.21
CA ASN A 342 10.79 6.25 -11.38
C ASN A 342 12.06 6.71 -12.10
N TRP A 343 12.68 5.87 -12.94
CA TRP A 343 14.04 6.12 -13.49
C TRP A 343 14.12 6.23 -15.01
N GLN A 344 13.10 5.83 -15.78
CA GLN A 344 13.21 5.84 -17.24
C GLN A 344 12.91 7.23 -17.83
N ASP A 345 13.96 7.95 -18.21
CA ASP A 345 13.88 9.34 -18.66
C ASP A 345 13.05 9.57 -19.93
N SER A 346 13.02 8.60 -20.86
CA SER A 346 12.34 8.72 -22.15
C SER A 346 10.84 9.01 -22.02
N TYR A 347 10.23 8.65 -20.89
CA TYR A 347 8.80 8.80 -20.62
C TYR A 347 8.51 9.79 -19.49
N ALA A 348 9.54 10.39 -18.90
CA ALA A 348 9.47 11.15 -17.66
C ALA A 348 9.73 12.66 -17.85
N ARG A 349 9.42 13.25 -19.01
CA ARG A 349 9.46 14.72 -19.21
C ARG A 349 8.11 15.31 -19.56
N TYR A 350 7.80 16.46 -18.95
CA TYR A 350 6.61 17.29 -19.20
C TYR A 350 6.93 18.76 -18.89
N LYS A 351 6.58 19.69 -19.79
CA LYS A 351 6.90 21.14 -19.68
C LYS A 351 8.36 21.41 -19.29
N GLY A 352 9.30 20.70 -19.93
CA GLY A 352 10.76 20.84 -19.67
C GLY A 352 11.25 20.28 -18.33
N LYS A 353 10.36 19.79 -17.46
CA LYS A 353 10.68 19.25 -16.13
C LYS A 353 10.53 17.73 -16.11
N ARG A 354 11.18 17.08 -15.14
CA ARG A 354 10.96 15.65 -14.87
C ARG A 354 9.55 15.45 -14.33
N LEU A 355 8.76 14.61 -14.99
CA LEU A 355 7.44 14.19 -14.57
C LEU A 355 7.57 13.15 -13.47
N LYS A 356 7.11 13.45 -12.26
CA LYS A 356 7.12 12.51 -11.14
C LYS A 356 5.90 11.60 -11.23
N MET A 357 6.12 10.31 -11.47
CA MET A 357 5.06 9.31 -11.61
C MET A 357 4.94 8.41 -10.37
N CYS A 358 6.05 8.17 -9.66
CA CYS A 358 6.08 7.39 -8.43
C CYS A 358 6.16 8.29 -7.20
N TYR A 359 5.30 8.02 -6.23
CA TYR A 359 5.29 8.65 -4.92
C TYR A 359 5.41 7.54 -3.88
N TYR A 360 6.51 7.56 -3.14
CA TYR A 360 6.77 6.63 -2.05
C TYR A 360 7.06 7.43 -0.79
N TYR A 361 6.35 7.11 0.27
CA TYR A 361 6.54 7.67 1.60
C TYR A 361 6.86 6.50 2.54
N PRO A 362 8.03 6.48 3.18
CA PRO A 362 8.48 5.34 3.98
C PRO A 362 7.82 5.26 5.38
N GLY A 363 6.78 6.05 5.65
CA GLY A 363 6.20 6.21 6.98
C GLY A 363 6.94 7.23 7.84
N GLN A 364 6.62 7.25 9.14
CA GLN A 364 7.24 8.12 10.14
C GLN A 364 8.21 7.35 11.04
N THR A 365 9.17 8.05 11.63
CA THR A 365 9.97 7.50 12.74
C THR A 365 9.13 7.49 14.01
N PRO A 366 9.34 6.54 14.95
CA PRO A 366 8.58 6.46 16.21
C PRO A 366 8.54 7.77 17.02
N ASN A 367 9.57 8.61 16.92
CA ASN A 367 9.71 9.85 17.70
C ASN A 367 9.17 11.10 16.99
N PHE A 368 8.36 10.96 15.93
CA PHE A 368 7.86 12.09 15.15
C PHE A 368 6.42 12.44 15.58
N GLU A 369 6.20 13.67 16.04
CA GLU A 369 4.85 14.18 16.35
C GLU A 369 4.05 14.42 15.05
N GLU A 370 2.77 14.03 15.08
CA GLU A 370 1.73 14.07 14.04
C GLU A 370 2.15 14.32 12.58
N GLY A 371 1.89 13.34 11.72
CA GLY A 371 1.78 13.57 10.28
C GLY A 371 1.00 12.48 9.56
N ARG A 372 0.90 12.62 8.23
CA ARG A 372 -0.17 11.96 7.44
C ARG A 372 -0.07 10.43 7.33
N TYR A 373 1.12 9.84 7.44
CA TYR A 373 1.32 8.42 7.15
C TYR A 373 2.26 7.77 8.16
N LEU A 374 1.70 6.99 9.08
CA LEU A 374 2.46 6.22 10.07
C LEU A 374 3.23 5.07 9.40
N ALA A 375 2.58 4.34 8.51
CA ALA A 375 3.16 3.23 7.74
C ALA A 375 3.67 3.67 6.35
N PRO A 376 4.54 2.86 5.70
CA PRO A 376 4.91 3.10 4.31
C PRO A 376 3.69 3.08 3.39
N VAL A 377 3.55 4.11 2.55
CA VAL A 377 2.47 4.21 1.55
C VAL A 377 3.01 4.60 0.19
N SER A 378 2.30 4.19 -0.87
CA SER A 378 2.74 4.45 -2.23
C SER A 378 1.61 4.67 -3.22
N ASN A 379 1.86 5.53 -4.21
CA ASN A 379 0.96 5.78 -5.35
C ASN A 379 1.80 5.93 -6.62
N CYS A 380 1.33 5.32 -7.71
CA CYS A 380 1.97 5.40 -9.02
C CYS A 380 0.94 5.87 -10.03
N PHE A 381 1.29 6.86 -10.85
CA PHE A 381 0.38 7.42 -11.84
C PHE A 381 0.88 7.15 -13.25
N CYS A 382 -0.05 6.92 -14.17
CA CYS A 382 0.26 6.94 -15.60
C CYS A 382 0.67 8.34 -16.04
N ARG A 383 1.24 8.46 -17.24
CA ARG A 383 1.77 9.74 -17.72
C ARG A 383 0.70 10.83 -17.75
N SER A 384 -0.53 10.51 -18.16
CA SER A 384 -1.65 11.46 -18.18
C SER A 384 -1.99 11.94 -16.77
N HIS A 385 -2.22 11.02 -15.83
CA HIS A 385 -2.58 11.37 -14.46
C HIS A 385 -1.43 12.04 -13.69
N ALA A 386 -0.18 11.66 -13.94
CA ALA A 386 0.98 12.35 -13.39
C ALA A 386 1.10 13.80 -13.89
N GLN A 387 0.70 14.08 -15.13
CA GLN A 387 0.66 15.45 -15.67
C GLN A 387 -0.40 16.29 -14.94
N GLN A 388 -1.58 15.72 -14.71
CA GLN A 388 -2.65 16.36 -13.96
C GLN A 388 -2.20 16.70 -12.54
N VAL A 389 -1.60 15.75 -11.82
CA VAL A 389 -1.02 15.97 -10.48
C VAL A 389 0.05 17.06 -10.51
N MET A 390 0.92 17.06 -11.51
CA MET A 390 1.99 18.06 -11.63
C MET A 390 1.45 19.47 -11.92
N ASP A 391 0.45 19.58 -12.80
CA ASP A 391 -0.18 20.85 -13.12
C ASP A 391 -0.97 21.40 -11.94
N TYR A 392 -1.77 20.58 -11.27
CA TYR A 392 -2.50 20.97 -10.06
C TYR A 392 -1.58 21.51 -8.97
N ARG A 393 -0.47 20.81 -8.68
CA ARG A 393 0.52 21.28 -7.71
C ARG A 393 1.19 22.59 -8.13
N GLY A 394 1.35 22.81 -9.44
CA GLY A 394 1.86 24.07 -9.98
C GLY A 394 0.91 25.23 -9.69
N LYS A 395 -0.40 25.03 -9.87
CA LYS A 395 -1.44 26.03 -9.57
C LYS A 395 -1.51 26.36 -8.09
N VAL A 396 -1.57 25.33 -7.24
CA VAL A 396 -1.59 25.48 -5.77
C VAL A 396 -0.35 26.25 -5.29
N ALA A 397 0.84 25.94 -5.84
CA ALA A 397 2.07 26.65 -5.48
C ALA A 397 2.11 28.11 -5.97
N ALA A 398 1.37 28.44 -7.03
CA ALA A 398 1.22 29.80 -7.54
C ALA A 398 0.18 30.62 -6.77
N GLY A 399 -0.50 30.02 -5.77
CA GLY A 399 -1.62 30.66 -5.08
C GLY A 399 -2.85 30.86 -5.98
N GLU A 400 -2.90 30.16 -7.13
CA GLU A 400 -4.12 30.12 -7.94
C GLU A 400 -5.15 29.32 -7.16
N ASP A 401 -6.18 30.01 -6.70
CA ASP A 401 -7.29 29.44 -5.95
C ASP A 401 -7.99 28.41 -6.86
N THR A 402 -7.65 27.13 -6.68
CA THR A 402 -8.22 26.04 -7.48
C THR A 402 -9.61 25.72 -6.94
N LEU A 403 -10.55 26.63 -7.19
CA LEU A 403 -11.99 26.50 -6.98
C LEU A 403 -12.43 26.02 -5.59
N SER A 404 -13.03 26.96 -4.88
CA SER A 404 -13.92 26.81 -3.74
C SER A 404 -14.70 25.49 -3.71
N ASP A 405 -14.57 24.75 -2.60
CA ASP A 405 -15.59 23.80 -2.14
C ASP A 405 -16.85 24.61 -1.72
N ASP A 406 -17.55 25.17 -2.71
CA ASP A 406 -18.86 25.82 -2.55
C ASP A 406 -20.00 24.80 -2.46
N SER A 407 -19.73 23.48 -2.53
CA SER A 407 -20.77 22.45 -2.37
C SER A 407 -21.00 22.06 -0.91
N ASP A 408 -19.92 21.85 -0.14
CA ASP A 408 -20.04 21.41 1.25
C ASP A 408 -20.49 22.57 2.14
N THR A 409 -19.98 23.78 1.87
CA THR A 409 -20.45 25.01 2.52
C THR A 409 -21.86 25.43 2.11
N LYS A 410 -22.36 25.04 0.93
CA LYS A 410 -23.78 25.26 0.56
C LYS A 410 -24.70 24.26 1.24
N ALA A 411 -24.32 22.99 1.32
CA ALA A 411 -25.12 21.97 2.00
C ALA A 411 -25.19 22.24 3.50
N GLU A 412 -24.06 22.61 4.13
CA GLU A 412 -24.02 23.03 5.54
C GLU A 412 -24.78 24.35 5.77
N LYS A 413 -24.65 25.35 4.88
CA LYS A 413 -25.46 26.58 4.99
C LYS A 413 -26.95 26.33 4.79
N GLN A 414 -27.36 25.44 3.87
CA GLN A 414 -28.76 25.07 3.69
C GLN A 414 -29.28 24.29 4.90
N ALA A 415 -28.50 23.35 5.44
CA ALA A 415 -28.86 22.60 6.63
C ALA A 415 -29.00 23.53 7.85
N ALA A 416 -28.07 24.47 8.03
CA ALA A 416 -28.12 25.49 9.08
C ALA A 416 -29.31 26.45 8.91
N GLU A 417 -29.65 26.85 7.67
CA GLU A 417 -30.80 27.71 7.40
C GLU A 417 -32.13 26.99 7.63
N ILE A 418 -32.21 25.69 7.31
CA ILE A 418 -33.37 24.83 7.60
C ILE A 418 -33.52 24.64 9.11
N ALA A 419 -32.43 24.38 9.84
CA ALA A 419 -32.44 24.24 11.30
C ALA A 419 -32.88 25.54 12.00
N ALA A 420 -32.38 26.70 11.55
CA ALA A 420 -32.76 27.99 12.09
C ALA A 420 -34.24 28.35 11.84
N LYS A 421 -34.79 27.99 10.66
CA LYS A 421 -36.23 28.15 10.38
C LYS A 421 -37.08 27.24 11.26
N LYS A 422 -36.61 26.02 11.58
CA LYS A 422 -37.32 25.07 12.43
C LYS A 422 -37.40 25.55 13.90
N GLN A 423 -36.31 26.11 14.45
CA GLN A 423 -36.31 26.71 15.79
C GLN A 423 -37.24 27.94 15.89
N LYS A 424 -37.34 28.74 14.83
CA LYS A 424 -38.19 29.94 14.83
C LYS A 424 -39.69 29.63 14.82
N ASN A 425 -40.10 28.50 14.22
CA ASN A 425 -41.49 28.04 14.25
C ASN A 425 -41.87 27.42 15.61
N LEU A 426 -40.95 26.70 16.27
CA LEU A 426 -41.16 26.17 17.62
C LEU A 426 -41.41 27.26 18.67
N HIS A 427 -40.80 28.44 18.51
CA HIS A 427 -40.98 29.56 19.44
C HIS A 427 -42.28 30.36 19.22
N ILE A 428 -43.00 30.12 18.13
CA ILE A 428 -44.29 30.77 17.85
C ILE A 428 -45.45 29.97 18.46
N GLU A 429 -45.32 28.64 18.51
CA GLU A 429 -46.36 27.75 19.05
C GLU A 429 -46.42 27.71 20.59
N GLU A 430 -45.35 28.09 21.30
CA GLU A 430 -45.37 28.21 22.77
C GLU A 430 -45.94 29.55 23.29
N SER A 431 -46.32 30.47 22.39
CA SER A 431 -46.78 31.82 22.76
C SER A 431 -48.28 32.06 22.66
N SER A 432 -49.09 31.03 22.37
CA SER A 432 -50.53 31.17 22.10
C SER A 432 -51.50 30.60 23.16
N ASP A 433 -51.03 30.19 24.34
CA ASP A 433 -51.87 29.55 25.37
C ASP A 433 -52.04 30.36 26.68
N GLU A 434 -52.09 31.69 26.60
CA GLU A 434 -52.59 32.51 27.72
C GLU A 434 -53.50 33.64 27.21
N GLU A 435 -54.80 33.36 27.10
CA GLU A 435 -55.90 34.28 27.47
C GLU A 435 -57.26 33.66 27.11
N SER A 436 -58.04 33.23 28.11
CA SER A 436 -59.50 33.34 28.05
C SER A 436 -60.12 33.32 29.45
N ASP A 437 -60.41 34.55 29.89
CA ASP A 437 -61.70 35.03 30.39
C ASP A 437 -62.27 34.63 31.75
N VAL A 438 -62.43 35.73 32.50
CA VAL A 438 -63.19 35.98 33.71
C VAL A 438 -64.62 36.41 33.32
N ALA A 439 -65.57 36.16 34.23
CA ALA A 439 -66.96 36.65 34.32
C ALA A 439 -68.02 35.80 33.59
N SER A 440 -69.13 35.38 34.20
CA SER A 440 -70.01 36.08 35.15
C SER A 440 -71.07 35.11 35.70
N VAL A 441 -71.45 35.23 36.99
CA VAL A 441 -72.78 35.57 37.55
C VAL A 441 -72.62 35.82 39.04
#